data_AF-A0A947CU52-F1
#
_entry.id   AF-A0A947CU52-F1
#
_cell.length_a   1.000
_cell.length_b   1.000
_cell.length_c   1.000
_cell.angle_alpha   90.00
_cell.angle_beta   90.00
_cell.angle_gamma   90.00
#
_symmetry.space_group_name_H-M   'P 1'
#
loop_
_entity.id
_entity.type
_entity.pdbx_description
1 polymer ?
#
loop_
_entity_poly.entity_id
_entity_poly.type
_entity_poly.pdbx_seq_one_letter_code
_entity_poly.pdbx_strand_id
1 'polypeptide(L)'
;MTVDEKKGHRPWRWWLLLLGWVLIVFALAHQPYERQDLKPVLRTVFPAEALHNSLPNVSFEYAGSLVSAALNPYGFVEFFIRKLGHAALYAAGATAFFFALRRSGLRHGVILWLMPVFIAAVAALDEIQQIWTPGRTPSVADIALDLLGASVAVTVLLKRRNRRLSERQRRIAWGAWAVMLLLGTVLLGINVRPERALTAPVDESELKESPYADILRLGLEKERFATADVAPPSHAAPPVEVSASPAGPSEGATGPPETTTSVGEQPSASSAASSKLTHAADGSSARASDAPMPPTAEAIVDAYRADMEALRDACEGRLLALAEQAYGEYRAAKNAGRSPDLGAMARRYSDQARELQKVCDATFYRLLRQMERDLDRYGYALDPVWEAEKTYEQMKAREKDRLLAKVQSLLRK
;
A
#
# COMPACT_ATOMS: atom_id res chain seq x y z
N MET A 1 19.04 42.91 -45.75
CA MET A 1 18.00 42.04 -45.16
C MET A 1 18.68 40.78 -44.62
N THR A 2 19.05 40.78 -43.34
CA THR A 2 19.49 39.55 -42.66
C THR A 2 18.36 39.16 -41.72
N VAL A 3 17.70 38.08 -42.07
CA VAL A 3 16.64 37.43 -41.29
C VAL A 3 17.29 36.95 -40.00
N ASP A 4 17.20 37.78 -38.96
CA ASP A 4 17.48 37.35 -37.60
C ASP A 4 16.33 36.39 -37.23
N GLU A 5 16.60 35.09 -37.33
CA GLU A 5 15.75 34.03 -36.83
C GLU A 5 15.49 34.31 -35.35
N LYS A 6 14.40 35.02 -35.07
CA LYS A 6 13.73 34.97 -33.78
C LYS A 6 13.39 33.51 -33.55
N LYS A 7 14.30 32.74 -32.92
CA LYS A 7 14.08 31.35 -32.50
C LYS A 7 12.70 31.33 -31.87
N GLY A 8 11.70 30.85 -32.61
CA GLY A 8 10.30 30.95 -32.25
C GLY A 8 10.08 30.06 -31.04
N HIS A 9 10.39 30.56 -29.86
CA HIS A 9 9.39 31.29 -29.15
C HIS A 9 8.22 30.45 -28.56
N ARG A 10 7.91 29.25 -29.10
CA ARG A 10 6.58 28.58 -29.13
C ARG A 10 6.05 28.23 -27.73
N PRO A 11 5.19 29.07 -27.12
CA PRO A 11 4.70 28.84 -25.76
C PRO A 11 3.71 27.68 -25.69
N TRP A 12 2.97 27.43 -26.77
CA TRP A 12 1.93 26.41 -26.86
C TRP A 12 2.45 24.99 -26.54
N ARG A 13 3.72 24.67 -26.81
CA ARG A 13 4.31 23.36 -26.46
C ARG A 13 4.29 23.11 -24.96
N TRP A 14 4.58 24.14 -24.16
CA TRP A 14 4.56 24.03 -22.69
C TRP A 14 3.14 23.97 -22.13
N TRP A 15 2.20 24.67 -22.76
CA TRP A 15 0.78 24.53 -22.43
C TRP A 15 0.23 23.14 -22.77
N LEU A 16 0.67 22.53 -23.88
CA LEU A 16 0.33 21.14 -24.20
C LEU A 16 0.96 20.16 -23.21
N LEU A 17 2.21 20.36 -22.82
CA LEU A 17 2.85 19.53 -21.78
C LEU A 17 2.11 19.65 -20.44
N LEU A 18 1.70 20.86 -20.06
CA LEU A 18 0.89 21.08 -18.86
C LEU A 18 -0.47 20.40 -18.97
N LEU A 19 -1.15 20.51 -20.11
CA LEU A 19 -2.42 19.84 -20.35
C LEU A 19 -2.27 18.32 -20.25
N GLY A 20 -1.25 17.74 -20.91
CA GLY A 20 -0.95 16.32 -20.81
C GLY A 20 -0.68 15.89 -19.37
N TRP A 21 0.06 16.70 -18.61
CA TRP A 21 0.30 16.46 -17.19
C TRP A 21 -0.99 16.50 -16.36
N VAL A 22 -1.87 17.49 -16.56
CA VAL A 22 -3.18 17.55 -15.88
C VAL A 22 -4.03 16.33 -16.19
N LEU A 23 -4.02 15.86 -17.44
CA LEU A 23 -4.73 14.64 -17.84
C LEU A 23 -4.16 13.40 -17.17
N ILE A 24 -2.83 13.30 -17.01
CA ILE A 24 -2.17 12.21 -16.29
C ILE A 24 -2.57 12.22 -14.81
N VAL A 25 -2.48 13.38 -14.13
CA VAL A 25 -2.87 13.49 -12.71
C VAL A 25 -4.33 13.09 -12.53
N PHE A 26 -5.23 13.61 -13.36
CA PHE A 26 -6.64 13.26 -13.32
C PHE A 26 -6.88 11.76 -13.52
N ALA A 27 -6.21 11.14 -14.50
CA ALA A 27 -6.32 9.71 -14.75
C ALA A 27 -5.80 8.87 -13.57
N LEU A 28 -4.70 9.27 -12.95
CA LEU A 28 -4.12 8.58 -11.79
C LEU A 28 -4.95 8.78 -10.51
N ALA A 29 -5.60 9.94 -10.35
CA ALA A 29 -6.47 10.25 -9.22
C ALA A 29 -7.72 9.35 -9.16
N HIS A 30 -8.21 8.90 -10.32
CA HIS A 30 -9.40 8.03 -10.44
C HIS A 30 -9.07 6.54 -10.33
N GLN A 31 -7.79 6.16 -10.24
CA GLN A 31 -7.43 4.76 -10.13
C GLN A 31 -7.56 4.28 -8.68
N PRO A 32 -8.29 3.17 -8.42
CA PRO A 32 -8.38 2.60 -7.09
C PRO A 32 -7.02 2.07 -6.64
N TYR A 33 -6.83 1.94 -5.32
CA TYR A 33 -5.57 1.48 -4.73
C TYR A 33 -5.06 0.17 -5.35
N GLU A 34 -5.95 -0.78 -5.60
CA GLU A 34 -5.65 -2.10 -6.14
C GLU A 34 -4.95 -2.07 -7.51
N ARG A 35 -5.18 -1.01 -8.31
CA ARG A 35 -4.52 -0.84 -9.62
C ARG A 35 -3.13 -0.21 -9.52
N GLN A 36 -2.83 0.41 -8.37
CA GLN A 36 -1.56 1.08 -8.09
C GLN A 36 -0.71 0.32 -7.06
N ASP A 37 -1.15 -0.87 -6.65
CA ASP A 37 -0.41 -1.70 -5.71
C ASP A 37 0.89 -2.20 -6.36
N LEU A 38 2.02 -1.80 -5.78
CA LEU A 38 3.35 -2.21 -6.26
C LEU A 38 3.87 -3.44 -5.51
N LYS A 39 3.24 -3.88 -4.41
CA LYS A 39 3.70 -5.01 -3.60
C LYS A 39 3.88 -6.30 -4.44
N PRO A 40 2.99 -6.65 -5.39
CA PRO A 40 3.20 -7.81 -6.25
C PRO A 40 4.50 -7.73 -7.05
N VAL A 41 4.83 -6.54 -7.59
CA VAL A 41 6.07 -6.33 -8.34
C VAL A 41 7.28 -6.30 -7.42
N LEU A 42 7.16 -5.71 -6.23
CA LEU A 42 8.26 -5.66 -5.27
C LEU A 42 8.66 -7.07 -4.80
N ARG A 43 7.70 -7.98 -4.63
CA ARG A 43 7.94 -9.38 -4.24
C ARG A 43 8.68 -10.20 -5.29
N THR A 44 8.50 -9.88 -6.58
CA THR A 44 9.24 -10.57 -7.65
C THR A 44 10.67 -10.08 -7.78
N VAL A 45 10.92 -8.83 -7.37
CA VAL A 45 12.25 -8.19 -7.48
C VAL A 45 13.08 -8.37 -6.21
N PHE A 46 12.46 -8.36 -5.03
CA PHE A 46 13.13 -8.40 -3.73
C PHE A 46 12.66 -9.59 -2.89
N PRO A 47 13.56 -10.52 -2.52
CA PRO A 47 13.26 -11.55 -1.53
C PRO A 47 12.92 -10.95 -0.17
N ALA A 48 12.02 -11.60 0.57
CA ALA A 48 11.56 -11.12 1.89
C ALA A 48 12.74 -10.95 2.87
N GLU A 49 13.65 -11.93 2.93
CA GLU A 49 14.83 -11.89 3.81
C GLU A 49 15.76 -10.72 3.50
N ALA A 50 16.02 -10.45 2.22
CA ALA A 50 16.88 -9.36 1.79
C ALA A 50 16.29 -8.01 2.25
N LEU A 51 14.96 -7.88 2.18
CA LEU A 51 14.25 -6.69 2.61
C LEU A 51 14.29 -6.52 4.13
N HIS A 52 14.06 -7.61 4.88
CA HIS A 52 14.15 -7.61 6.34
C HIS A 52 15.54 -7.24 6.87
N ASN A 53 16.60 -7.73 6.22
CA ASN A 53 17.98 -7.46 6.64
C ASN A 53 18.49 -6.07 6.21
N SER A 54 17.91 -5.49 5.16
CA SER A 54 18.37 -4.21 4.60
C SER A 54 17.57 -3.01 5.10
N LEU A 55 16.30 -3.21 5.50
CA LEU A 55 15.47 -2.11 5.96
C LEU A 55 15.81 -1.73 7.41
N PRO A 56 15.85 -0.42 7.72
CA PRO A 56 16.04 0.02 9.09
C PRO A 56 14.80 -0.34 9.91
N ASN A 57 14.99 -0.66 11.20
CA ASN A 57 13.86 -0.92 12.10
C ASN A 57 13.18 0.40 12.51
N VAL A 58 12.39 0.96 11.59
CA VAL A 58 11.69 2.24 11.73
C VAL A 58 10.21 2.04 11.51
N SER A 59 9.42 2.66 12.38
CA SER A 59 7.98 2.78 12.26
C SER A 59 7.53 4.20 12.54
N PHE A 60 6.54 4.66 11.81
CA PHE A 60 5.90 5.95 12.02
C PHE A 60 4.45 5.91 11.60
N GLU A 61 3.65 6.80 12.18
CA GLU A 61 2.29 7.06 11.74
C GLU A 61 2.33 8.11 10.61
N TYR A 62 1.67 7.81 9.50
CA TYR A 62 1.44 8.73 8.39
C TYR A 62 -0.06 8.90 8.16
N ALA A 63 -0.58 10.10 8.39
CA ALA A 63 -1.99 10.43 8.16
C ALA A 63 -2.99 9.46 8.84
N GLY A 64 -2.65 8.96 10.04
CA GLY A 64 -3.50 8.01 10.78
C GLY A 64 -3.21 6.53 10.49
N SER A 65 -2.36 6.21 9.52
CA SER A 65 -2.00 4.83 9.17
C SER A 65 -0.58 4.50 9.63
N LEU A 66 -0.39 3.30 10.17
CA LEU A 66 0.93 2.82 10.59
C LEU A 66 1.75 2.41 9.37
N VAL A 67 2.96 2.96 9.24
CA VAL A 67 3.97 2.56 8.26
C VAL A 67 5.16 1.99 9.00
N SER A 68 5.43 0.70 8.84
CA SER A 68 6.47 0.00 9.59
C SER A 68 7.27 -0.94 8.71
N ALA A 69 8.59 -0.73 8.68
CA ALA A 69 9.53 -1.53 7.90
C ALA A 69 9.59 -2.99 8.36
N ALA A 70 9.57 -3.22 9.67
CA ALA A 70 9.64 -4.58 10.20
C ALA A 70 8.27 -5.29 10.20
N LEU A 71 7.16 -4.54 10.23
CA LEU A 71 5.83 -5.17 10.19
C LEU A 71 5.37 -5.52 8.77
N ASN A 72 5.46 -4.55 7.86
CA ASN A 72 5.10 -4.68 6.45
C ASN A 72 6.22 -4.08 5.58
N PRO A 73 7.30 -4.84 5.30
CA PRO A 73 8.47 -4.32 4.59
C PRO A 73 8.14 -3.90 3.15
N TYR A 74 7.29 -4.66 2.45
CA TYR A 74 6.86 -4.32 1.10
C TYR A 74 5.99 -3.06 1.07
N GLY A 75 5.01 -2.96 1.98
CA GLY A 75 4.19 -1.76 2.13
C GLY A 75 5.00 -0.52 2.53
N PHE A 76 6.04 -0.69 3.35
CA PHE A 76 6.98 0.38 3.68
C PHE A 76 7.71 0.90 2.44
N VAL A 77 8.25 0.01 1.60
CA VAL A 77 8.92 0.42 0.36
C VAL A 77 7.94 1.03 -0.65
N GLU A 78 6.76 0.42 -0.83
CA GLU A 78 5.69 0.95 -1.69
C GLU A 78 5.32 2.38 -1.26
N PHE A 79 5.19 2.62 0.05
CA PHE A 79 4.90 3.94 0.60
C PHE A 79 5.92 4.98 0.10
N PHE A 80 7.22 4.73 0.25
CA PHE A 80 8.24 5.69 -0.20
C PHE A 80 8.26 5.87 -1.71
N ILE A 81 8.15 4.78 -2.48
CA ILE A 81 8.11 4.87 -3.95
C ILE A 81 6.93 5.72 -4.40
N ARG A 82 5.75 5.52 -3.82
CA ARG A 82 4.55 6.30 -4.16
C ARG A 82 4.68 7.76 -3.73
N LYS A 83 5.14 8.04 -2.52
CA LYS A 83 5.33 9.42 -2.03
C LYS A 83 6.36 10.18 -2.89
N LEU A 84 7.49 9.54 -3.22
CA LEU A 84 8.49 10.12 -4.12
C LEU A 84 7.95 10.31 -5.54
N GLY A 85 7.17 9.35 -6.05
CA GLY A 85 6.51 9.43 -7.35
C GLY A 85 5.54 10.61 -7.44
N HIS A 86 4.68 10.80 -6.43
CA HIS A 86 3.79 11.96 -6.32
C HIS A 86 4.59 13.27 -6.28
N ALA A 87 5.58 13.38 -5.40
CA ALA A 87 6.42 14.58 -5.31
C ALA A 87 7.14 14.90 -6.65
N ALA A 88 7.62 13.88 -7.37
CA ALA A 88 8.24 14.02 -8.69
C ALA A 88 7.21 14.42 -9.77
N LEU A 89 6.01 13.87 -9.73
CA LEU A 89 4.91 14.22 -10.63
C LEU A 89 4.55 15.71 -10.47
N TYR A 90 4.38 16.20 -9.25
CA TYR A 90 4.10 17.61 -8.98
C TYR A 90 5.27 18.53 -9.30
N ALA A 91 6.52 18.09 -9.10
CA ALA A 91 7.71 18.79 -9.57
C ALA A 91 7.72 18.96 -11.11
N ALA A 92 7.32 17.93 -11.87
CA ALA A 92 7.22 17.99 -13.32
C ALA A 92 6.10 18.95 -13.77
N GLY A 93 4.92 18.89 -13.14
CA GLY A 93 3.81 19.81 -13.40
C GLY A 93 4.18 21.27 -13.13
N ALA A 94 4.80 21.54 -11.98
CA ALA A 94 5.30 22.87 -11.63
C ALA A 94 6.33 23.40 -12.64
N THR A 95 7.21 22.51 -13.14
CA THR A 95 8.18 22.86 -14.18
C THR A 95 7.50 23.21 -15.50
N ALA A 96 6.54 22.38 -15.94
CA ALA A 96 5.78 22.63 -17.18
C ALA A 96 5.00 23.95 -17.09
N PHE A 97 4.31 24.20 -15.98
CA PHE A 97 3.57 25.45 -15.76
C PHE A 97 4.49 26.66 -15.71
N PHE A 98 5.64 26.56 -15.02
CA PHE A 98 6.63 27.64 -14.96
C PHE A 98 7.10 28.06 -16.35
N PHE A 99 7.47 27.08 -17.17
CA PHE A 99 7.86 27.38 -18.54
C PHE A 99 6.68 27.90 -19.35
N ALA A 100 5.48 27.34 -19.25
CA ALA A 100 4.29 27.82 -19.96
C ALA A 100 4.04 29.32 -19.72
N LEU A 101 4.00 29.77 -18.45
CA LEU A 101 3.82 31.17 -18.10
C LEU A 101 4.98 32.04 -18.61
N ARG A 102 6.23 31.58 -18.41
CA ARG A 102 7.40 32.37 -18.79
C ARG A 102 7.51 32.56 -20.29
N ARG A 103 7.14 31.53 -21.05
CA ARG A 103 7.21 31.47 -22.51
C ARG A 103 6.11 32.29 -23.16
N SER A 104 4.98 32.44 -22.48
CA SER A 104 3.91 33.38 -22.82
C SER A 104 4.27 34.85 -22.52
N GLY A 105 5.45 35.13 -21.97
CA GLY A 105 5.93 36.51 -21.76
C GLY A 105 5.46 37.16 -20.46
N LEU A 106 4.85 36.40 -19.54
CA LEU A 106 4.44 36.94 -18.24
C LEU A 106 5.64 37.49 -17.45
N ARG A 107 5.40 38.60 -16.74
CA ARG A 107 6.39 39.22 -15.86
C ARG A 107 6.73 38.26 -14.72
N HIS A 108 8.00 38.18 -14.34
CA HIS A 108 8.47 37.29 -13.27
C HIS A 108 7.69 37.45 -11.96
N GLY A 109 7.34 38.68 -11.57
CA GLY A 109 6.53 38.94 -10.38
C GLY A 109 5.16 38.25 -10.41
N VAL A 110 4.50 38.18 -11.58
CA VAL A 110 3.21 37.49 -11.75
C VAL A 110 3.38 35.98 -11.66
N ILE A 111 4.43 35.44 -12.30
CA ILE A 111 4.75 34.01 -12.26
C ILE A 111 4.95 33.53 -10.82
N LEU A 112 5.61 34.34 -9.99
CA LEU A 112 5.88 34.02 -8.58
C LEU A 112 4.62 33.94 -7.72
N TRP A 113 3.55 34.66 -8.07
CA TRP A 113 2.26 34.57 -7.38
C TRP A 113 1.37 33.46 -7.94
N LEU A 114 1.42 33.21 -9.26
CA LEU A 114 0.59 32.19 -9.90
C LEU A 114 1.06 30.75 -9.61
N MET A 115 2.37 30.50 -9.50
CA MET A 115 2.91 29.17 -9.17
C MET A 115 2.32 28.58 -7.87
N PRO A 116 2.47 29.23 -6.71
CA PRO A 116 2.02 28.65 -5.44
C PRO A 116 0.51 28.39 -5.42
N VAL A 117 -0.28 29.32 -5.98
CA VAL A 117 -1.74 29.19 -6.08
C VAL A 117 -2.13 28.01 -6.96
N PHE A 118 -1.50 27.86 -8.12
CA PHE A 118 -1.80 26.77 -9.02
C PHE A 118 -1.46 25.40 -8.41
N ILE A 119 -0.26 25.26 -7.85
CA ILE A 119 0.19 23.98 -7.27
C ILE A 119 -0.72 23.60 -6.09
N ALA A 120 -1.02 24.55 -5.20
CA ALA A 120 -1.93 24.32 -4.07
C ALA A 120 -3.34 23.93 -4.54
N ALA A 121 -3.86 24.60 -5.57
CA ALA A 121 -5.18 24.29 -6.11
C ALA A 121 -5.23 22.89 -6.73
N VAL A 122 -4.21 22.50 -7.51
CA VAL A 122 -4.18 21.16 -8.13
C VAL A 122 -3.99 20.07 -7.08
N ALA A 123 -3.08 20.24 -6.12
CA ALA A 123 -2.87 19.27 -5.04
C ALA A 123 -4.13 19.09 -4.18
N ALA A 124 -4.83 20.18 -3.85
CA ALA A 124 -6.10 20.09 -3.14
C ALA A 124 -7.19 19.39 -3.97
N LEU A 125 -7.24 19.65 -5.28
CA LEU A 125 -8.22 19.04 -6.17
C LEU A 125 -7.97 17.53 -6.34
N ASP A 126 -6.72 17.10 -6.41
CA ASP A 126 -6.33 15.69 -6.46
C ASP A 126 -6.82 14.93 -5.21
N GLU A 127 -6.57 15.47 -4.02
CA GLU A 127 -7.08 14.87 -2.77
C GLU A 127 -8.61 14.90 -2.68
N ILE A 128 -9.25 15.97 -3.14
CA ILE A 128 -10.72 16.04 -3.22
C ILE A 128 -11.25 14.95 -4.14
N GLN A 129 -10.63 14.72 -5.30
CA GLN A 129 -11.02 13.64 -6.21
C GLN A 129 -10.86 12.25 -5.58
N GLN A 130 -9.83 12.04 -4.76
CA GLN A 130 -9.61 10.79 -4.05
C GLN A 130 -10.73 10.47 -3.04
N ILE A 131 -11.52 11.46 -2.58
CA ILE A 131 -12.68 11.23 -1.70
C ILE A 131 -13.68 10.26 -2.35
N TRP A 132 -13.85 10.34 -3.68
CA TRP A 132 -14.79 9.50 -4.42
C TRP A 132 -14.14 8.25 -5.02
N THR A 133 -12.86 8.01 -4.74
CA THR A 133 -12.14 6.85 -5.27
C THR A 133 -12.09 5.74 -4.22
N PRO A 134 -12.63 4.55 -4.51
CA PRO A 134 -12.64 3.43 -3.56
C PRO A 134 -11.24 3.04 -3.09
N GLY A 135 -11.10 2.78 -1.79
CA GLY A 135 -9.82 2.39 -1.17
C GLY A 135 -8.78 3.52 -1.12
N ARG A 136 -9.16 4.78 -1.40
CA ARG A 136 -8.31 5.96 -1.21
C ARG A 136 -8.84 6.81 -0.07
N THR A 137 -7.93 7.53 0.58
CA THR A 137 -8.22 8.44 1.68
C THR A 137 -7.52 9.76 1.40
N PRO A 138 -8.26 10.88 1.35
CA PRO A 138 -7.61 12.16 1.24
C PRO A 138 -6.70 12.39 2.44
N SER A 139 -5.54 12.96 2.21
CA SER A 139 -4.52 13.21 3.21
C SER A 139 -3.96 14.62 3.06
N VAL A 140 -4.08 15.42 4.13
CA VAL A 140 -3.42 16.73 4.19
C VAL A 140 -1.89 16.58 4.12
N ALA A 141 -1.35 15.45 4.57
CA ALA A 141 0.06 15.14 4.44
C ALA A 141 0.49 14.99 2.98
N ASP A 142 -0.39 14.46 2.12
CA ASP A 142 -0.12 14.28 0.69
C ASP A 142 -0.13 15.63 -0.03
N ILE A 143 -1.10 16.51 0.27
CA ILE A 143 -1.06 17.90 -0.19
C ILE A 143 0.27 18.57 0.21
N ALA A 144 0.68 18.42 1.47
CA ALA A 144 1.91 19.03 1.97
C ALA A 144 3.14 18.50 1.23
N LEU A 145 3.21 17.20 1.00
CA LEU A 145 4.30 16.54 0.26
C LEU A 145 4.37 17.03 -1.19
N ASP A 146 3.24 17.13 -1.88
CA ASP A 146 3.16 17.60 -3.27
C ASP A 146 3.59 19.07 -3.39
N LEU A 147 3.17 19.90 -2.43
CA LEU A 147 3.62 21.29 -2.33
C LEU A 147 5.14 21.38 -2.10
N LEU A 148 5.72 20.52 -1.26
CA LEU A 148 7.17 20.47 -1.03
C LEU A 148 7.92 20.05 -2.29
N GLY A 149 7.49 18.99 -2.97
CA GLY A 149 8.10 18.51 -4.21
C GLY A 149 8.11 19.58 -5.31
N ALA A 150 6.97 20.23 -5.52
CA ALA A 150 6.84 21.34 -6.45
C ALA A 150 7.70 22.56 -6.05
N SER A 151 7.78 22.86 -4.75
CA SER A 151 8.59 23.97 -4.22
C SER A 151 10.09 23.78 -4.47
N VAL A 152 10.58 22.55 -4.30
CA VAL A 152 11.98 22.20 -4.63
C VAL A 152 12.26 22.46 -6.10
N ALA A 153 11.38 22.01 -7.00
CA ALA A 153 11.54 22.20 -8.45
C ALA A 153 11.60 23.68 -8.84
N VAL A 154 10.66 24.49 -8.36
CA VAL A 154 10.63 25.92 -8.70
C VAL A 154 11.81 26.67 -8.08
N THR A 155 12.23 26.32 -6.87
CA THR A 155 13.42 26.92 -6.23
C THR A 155 14.68 26.68 -7.06
N VAL A 156 14.87 25.46 -7.58
CA VAL A 156 16.00 25.14 -8.47
C VAL A 156 15.94 25.96 -9.77
N LEU A 157 14.76 26.10 -10.38
CA LEU A 157 14.56 26.89 -11.60
C LEU A 157 14.84 28.38 -11.39
N LEU A 158 14.39 28.94 -10.26
CA LEU A 158 14.63 30.34 -9.90
C LEU A 158 16.11 30.61 -9.58
N LYS A 159 16.77 29.73 -8.80
CA LYS A 159 18.19 29.88 -8.43
C LYS A 159 19.10 29.91 -9.66
N ARG A 160 18.87 29.04 -10.64
CA ARG A 160 19.64 29.00 -11.90
C ARG A 160 19.53 30.30 -12.72
N ARG A 161 18.48 31.10 -12.50
CA ARG A 161 18.16 32.26 -13.35
C ARG A 161 18.13 33.60 -12.61
N ASN A 162 18.51 33.59 -11.34
CA ASN A 162 18.47 34.70 -10.38
C ASN A 162 19.35 35.91 -10.73
N ARG A 163 20.10 35.87 -11.85
CA ARG A 163 20.99 36.95 -12.32
C ARG A 163 20.25 38.15 -12.96
N ARG A 164 18.92 38.11 -13.11
CA ARG A 164 18.14 39.13 -13.86
C ARG A 164 16.95 39.74 -13.09
N LEU A 165 16.79 39.42 -11.80
CA LEU A 165 15.69 39.92 -10.97
C LEU A 165 16.14 41.13 -10.14
N SER A 166 15.26 42.10 -9.94
CA SER A 166 15.52 43.18 -8.97
C SER A 166 15.52 42.63 -7.55
N GLU A 167 16.24 43.28 -6.62
CA GLU A 167 16.33 42.82 -5.23
C GLU A 167 14.96 42.68 -4.55
N ARG A 168 14.04 43.62 -4.82
CA ARG A 168 12.67 43.57 -4.31
C ARG A 168 11.90 42.34 -4.79
N GLN A 169 12.01 42.01 -6.08
CA GLN A 169 11.38 40.82 -6.66
C GLN A 169 11.99 39.53 -6.11
N ARG A 170 13.32 39.51 -5.90
CA ARG A 170 14.01 38.41 -5.23
C ARG A 170 13.49 38.19 -3.81
N ARG A 171 13.41 39.23 -3.00
CA ARG A 171 12.97 39.11 -1.60
C ARG A 171 11.53 38.59 -1.49
N ILE A 172 10.63 39.08 -2.34
CA ILE A 172 9.24 38.60 -2.38
C ILE A 172 9.18 37.13 -2.84
N ALA A 173 9.95 36.77 -3.89
CA ALA A 173 10.03 35.39 -4.37
C ALA A 173 10.50 34.43 -3.27
N TRP A 174 11.65 34.73 -2.68
CA TRP A 174 12.24 33.91 -1.62
C TRP A 174 11.35 33.86 -0.38
N GLY A 175 10.67 34.96 -0.03
CA GLY A 175 9.69 34.98 1.04
C GLY A 175 8.49 34.06 0.77
N ALA A 176 7.86 34.14 -0.40
CA ALA A 176 6.73 33.29 -0.75
C ALA A 176 7.10 31.80 -0.78
N TRP A 177 8.26 31.45 -1.34
CA TRP A 177 8.75 30.06 -1.37
C TRP A 177 9.19 29.56 0.00
N ALA A 178 9.80 30.40 0.83
CA ALA A 178 10.10 30.06 2.21
C ALA A 178 8.83 29.79 3.02
N VAL A 179 7.77 30.59 2.82
CA VAL A 179 6.47 30.35 3.45
C VAL A 179 5.85 29.04 2.98
N MET A 180 5.90 28.73 1.68
CA MET A 180 5.39 27.44 1.18
C MET A 180 6.19 26.25 1.69
N LEU A 181 7.52 26.33 1.70
CA LEU A 181 8.38 25.28 2.26
C LEU A 181 8.08 25.10 3.76
N LEU A 182 7.98 26.20 4.51
CA LEU A 182 7.66 26.17 5.93
C LEU A 182 6.26 25.57 6.16
N LEU A 183 5.24 26.01 5.42
CA LEU A 183 3.89 25.47 5.48
C LEU A 183 3.87 23.97 5.19
N GLY A 184 4.52 23.53 4.10
CA GLY A 184 4.63 22.12 3.75
C GLY A 184 5.32 21.31 4.84
N THR A 185 6.43 21.81 5.40
CA THR A 185 7.13 21.12 6.50
C THR A 185 6.32 21.05 7.78
N VAL A 186 5.57 22.11 8.13
CA VAL A 186 4.70 22.14 9.31
C VAL A 186 3.53 21.18 9.14
N LEU A 187 2.86 21.22 7.98
CA LEU A 187 1.76 20.30 7.68
C LEU A 187 2.24 18.85 7.67
N LEU A 188 3.41 18.56 7.10
CA LEU A 188 3.99 17.22 7.13
C LEU A 188 4.33 16.79 8.56
N GLY A 189 4.99 17.66 9.34
CA GLY A 189 5.37 17.36 10.73
C GLY A 189 4.19 17.13 11.67
N ILE A 190 3.03 17.75 11.42
CA ILE A 190 1.79 17.50 12.18
C ILE A 190 1.22 16.10 11.87
N ASN A 191 1.41 15.61 10.64
CA ASN A 191 0.81 14.38 10.15
C ASN A 191 1.76 13.16 10.15
N VAL A 192 3.04 13.38 10.43
CA VAL A 192 4.05 12.33 10.60
C VAL A 192 4.44 12.26 12.05
N ARG A 193 4.07 11.18 12.74
CA ARG A 193 4.43 10.98 14.16
C ARG A 193 5.38 9.80 14.28
N PRO A 194 6.56 9.98 14.88
CA PRO A 194 7.43 8.85 15.19
C PRO A 194 6.70 7.95 16.20
N GLU A 195 6.62 6.66 15.89
CA GLU A 195 6.03 5.64 16.74
C GLU A 195 7.16 4.82 17.39
N ARG A 196 6.98 4.37 18.63
CA ARG A 196 7.84 3.31 19.16
C ARG A 196 7.68 2.10 18.25
N ALA A 197 8.76 1.36 18.04
CA ALA A 197 8.74 0.20 17.16
C ALA A 197 7.75 -0.84 17.70
N LEU A 198 6.53 -0.88 17.15
CA LEU A 198 5.49 -1.90 17.38
C LEU A 198 5.91 -3.32 16.94
N THR A 199 7.20 -3.49 16.67
CA THR A 199 7.88 -4.66 16.14
C THR A 199 8.48 -5.51 17.25
N ALA A 200 8.57 -4.99 18.48
CA ALA A 200 8.90 -5.80 19.64
C ALA A 200 7.82 -6.87 19.85
N PRO A 201 8.18 -8.05 20.37
CA PRO A 201 7.20 -8.99 20.92
C PRO A 201 6.25 -8.24 21.85
N VAL A 202 4.96 -8.59 21.85
CA VAL A 202 4.01 -8.01 22.82
C VAL A 202 4.52 -8.32 24.23
N ASP A 203 4.94 -7.32 24.97
CA ASP A 203 5.29 -7.48 26.38
C ASP A 203 4.00 -7.67 27.20
N GLU A 204 4.06 -8.50 28.24
CA GLU A 204 3.00 -8.58 29.25
C GLU A 204 2.67 -7.21 29.86
N SER A 205 3.62 -6.29 29.94
CA SER A 205 3.36 -4.92 30.41
C SER A 205 2.47 -4.13 29.43
N GLU A 206 2.68 -4.24 28.12
CA GLU A 206 1.83 -3.60 27.10
C GLU A 206 0.39 -4.14 27.16
N LEU A 207 0.25 -5.44 27.44
CA LEU A 207 -1.04 -6.09 27.64
C LEU A 207 -1.77 -5.62 28.91
N LYS A 208 -1.05 -5.19 29.95
CA LYS A 208 -1.65 -4.70 31.19
C LYS A 208 -2.13 -3.26 31.07
N GLU A 209 -1.46 -2.45 30.24
CA GLU A 209 -1.75 -1.02 30.09
C GLU A 209 -2.67 -0.70 28.90
N SER A 210 -2.76 -1.57 27.89
CA SER A 210 -3.53 -1.30 26.67
C SER A 210 -5.04 -1.57 26.83
N PRO A 211 -5.92 -0.64 26.39
CA PRO A 211 -7.36 -0.87 26.32
C PRO A 211 -7.78 -1.86 25.21
N TYR A 212 -6.80 -2.37 24.43
CA TYR A 212 -6.94 -3.31 23.33
C TYR A 212 -6.13 -4.60 23.58
N ALA A 213 -5.88 -4.93 24.84
CA ALA A 213 -5.09 -6.10 25.23
C ALA A 213 -5.66 -7.43 24.69
N ASP A 214 -6.98 -7.55 24.59
CA ASP A 214 -7.68 -8.67 23.96
C ASP A 214 -7.28 -8.85 22.49
N ILE A 215 -7.18 -7.76 21.73
CA ILE A 215 -6.74 -7.78 20.32
C ILE A 215 -5.26 -8.13 20.24
N LEU A 216 -4.41 -7.50 21.06
CA LEU A 216 -2.97 -7.75 21.07
C LEU A 216 -2.63 -9.22 21.35
N ARG A 217 -3.40 -9.89 22.22
CA ARG A 217 -3.22 -11.32 22.55
C ARG A 217 -3.35 -12.24 21.33
N LEU A 218 -4.15 -11.87 20.34
CA LEU A 218 -4.35 -12.71 19.15
C LEU A 218 -3.05 -12.87 18.36
N GLY A 219 -2.21 -11.82 18.32
CA GLY A 219 -0.93 -11.80 17.63
C GLY A 219 0.28 -12.16 18.48
N LEU A 220 0.07 -12.72 19.68
CA LEU A 220 1.15 -13.34 20.45
C LEU A 220 1.82 -14.44 19.61
N GLU A 221 3.12 -14.61 19.80
CA GLU A 221 3.84 -15.68 19.13
C GLU A 221 3.35 -17.03 19.65
N LYS A 222 2.92 -17.88 18.71
CA LYS A 222 2.44 -19.23 19.03
C LYS A 222 3.33 -20.19 18.24
N GLU A 223 4.17 -20.95 18.92
CA GLU A 223 5.01 -21.99 18.31
C GLU A 223 4.16 -23.21 17.88
N ARG A 224 3.11 -23.00 17.06
CA ARG A 224 2.13 -24.03 16.69
C ARG A 224 2.70 -25.13 15.81
N PHE A 225 3.67 -24.77 14.98
CA PHE A 225 4.23 -25.63 13.94
C PHE A 225 5.76 -25.78 14.05
N ALA A 226 6.34 -25.36 15.17
CA ALA A 226 7.74 -25.60 15.47
C ALA A 226 7.93 -27.02 15.99
N THR A 227 8.36 -27.95 15.12
CA THR A 227 8.85 -29.25 15.55
C THR A 227 10.38 -29.20 15.69
N ALA A 228 10.91 -29.75 16.77
CA ALA A 228 12.36 -29.71 17.07
C ALA A 228 13.22 -30.53 16.08
N ASP A 229 12.60 -31.45 15.33
CA ASP A 229 13.31 -32.51 14.59
C ASP A 229 13.06 -32.55 13.06
N VAL A 230 12.26 -31.65 12.50
CA VAL A 230 12.05 -31.62 11.04
C VAL A 230 13.02 -30.61 10.42
N ALA A 231 14.15 -31.11 9.92
CA ALA A 231 15.10 -30.32 9.14
C ALA A 231 14.39 -29.72 7.90
N PRO A 232 14.64 -28.45 7.56
CA PRO A 232 14.09 -27.85 6.34
C PRO A 232 14.51 -28.67 5.12
N PRO A 233 13.64 -28.81 4.09
CA PRO A 233 14.00 -29.56 2.90
C PRO A 233 15.25 -28.96 2.26
N SER A 234 16.28 -29.80 2.07
CA SER A 234 17.54 -29.46 1.42
C SER A 234 17.28 -28.91 0.01
N HIS A 235 17.31 -27.60 -0.16
CA HIS A 235 17.43 -26.95 -1.48
C HIS A 235 18.83 -27.20 -2.05
N ALA A 236 19.05 -28.38 -2.64
CA ALA A 236 20.16 -28.65 -3.55
C ALA A 236 19.94 -30.00 -4.26
N ALA A 237 19.00 -30.04 -5.21
CA ALA A 237 19.19 -30.95 -6.34
C ALA A 237 20.08 -30.18 -7.34
N PRO A 238 21.30 -30.64 -7.66
CA PRO A 238 22.12 -30.00 -8.67
C PRO A 238 21.41 -30.06 -10.04
N PRO A 239 21.70 -29.13 -10.96
CA PRO A 239 21.15 -29.21 -12.30
C PRO A 239 21.61 -30.53 -12.92
N VAL A 240 20.67 -31.28 -13.50
CA VAL A 240 20.99 -32.41 -14.36
C VAL A 240 21.82 -31.87 -15.52
N GLU A 241 23.13 -32.12 -15.50
CA GLU A 241 24.00 -31.95 -16.66
C GLU A 241 23.53 -32.93 -17.75
N VAL A 242 22.72 -32.44 -18.68
CA VAL A 242 22.51 -33.14 -19.94
C VAL A 242 23.75 -32.85 -20.80
N SER A 243 24.69 -33.80 -20.76
CA SER A 243 25.86 -33.87 -21.62
C SER A 243 25.47 -33.68 -23.09
N ALA A 244 26.10 -32.69 -23.73
CA ALA A 244 26.11 -32.53 -25.16
C ALA A 244 27.07 -33.56 -25.80
N SER A 245 26.61 -34.23 -26.85
CA SER A 245 27.49 -34.66 -27.96
C SER A 245 26.73 -34.72 -29.28
N PRO A 246 27.41 -34.48 -30.42
CA PRO A 246 26.83 -33.83 -31.59
C PRO A 246 26.54 -34.80 -32.75
N ALA A 247 25.55 -34.47 -33.56
CA ALA A 247 25.47 -34.92 -34.96
C ALA A 247 24.65 -33.90 -35.78
N GLY A 248 25.22 -33.45 -36.91
CA GLY A 248 24.65 -32.47 -37.82
C GLY A 248 23.65 -33.04 -38.84
N PRO A 249 23.51 -32.43 -40.05
CA PRO A 249 22.32 -31.64 -40.37
C PRO A 249 21.53 -32.14 -41.60
N SER A 250 20.24 -31.78 -41.69
CA SER A 250 19.46 -31.71 -42.96
C SER A 250 18.20 -30.86 -42.72
N GLU A 251 18.14 -29.62 -43.23
CA GLU A 251 17.47 -29.23 -44.50
C GLU A 251 15.94 -29.38 -44.54
N GLY A 252 15.25 -28.23 -44.68
CA GLY A 252 14.25 -28.05 -45.76
C GLY A 252 12.75 -27.94 -45.42
N ALA A 253 12.15 -26.82 -45.88
CA ALA A 253 10.76 -26.63 -46.39
C ALA A 253 9.58 -26.56 -45.38
N THR A 254 9.00 -25.38 -45.09
CA THR A 254 7.94 -24.59 -45.81
C THR A 254 6.51 -25.16 -45.78
N GLY A 255 5.58 -24.41 -45.17
CA GLY A 255 4.18 -24.25 -45.63
C GLY A 255 3.04 -24.85 -44.77
N PRO A 256 2.01 -24.05 -44.38
CA PRO A 256 0.73 -24.50 -43.79
C PRO A 256 -0.42 -24.39 -44.84
N PRO A 257 -1.73 -24.39 -44.48
CA PRO A 257 -2.51 -25.07 -43.42
C PRO A 257 -3.65 -25.94 -44.02
N GLU A 258 -4.40 -26.70 -43.21
CA GLU A 258 -5.83 -26.90 -43.50
C GLU A 258 -6.67 -27.36 -42.30
N THR A 259 -7.94 -26.97 -42.39
CA THR A 259 -9.03 -27.01 -41.42
C THR A 259 -9.98 -28.14 -41.82
N THR A 260 -10.57 -28.89 -40.89
CA THR A 260 -12.00 -29.29 -40.92
C THR A 260 -12.39 -30.13 -39.70
N THR A 261 -13.18 -29.51 -38.81
CA THR A 261 -14.55 -29.86 -38.39
C THR A 261 -15.01 -31.32 -38.23
N SER A 262 -15.79 -31.49 -37.14
CA SER A 262 -17.00 -32.34 -36.97
C SER A 262 -16.79 -33.79 -36.54
N VAL A 263 -17.56 -34.44 -35.67
CA VAL A 263 -18.72 -34.21 -34.76
C VAL A 263 -18.84 -35.56 -34.01
N GLY A 264 -19.42 -35.60 -32.80
CA GLY A 264 -20.22 -36.77 -32.39
C GLY A 264 -20.05 -37.32 -30.98
N GLU A 265 -21.01 -36.94 -30.13
CA GLU A 265 -21.68 -37.71 -29.07
C GLU A 265 -20.95 -38.38 -27.87
N GLN A 266 -21.34 -37.87 -26.69
CA GLN A 266 -21.43 -38.51 -25.36
C GLN A 266 -22.41 -39.73 -25.32
N PRO A 267 -22.79 -40.27 -24.14
CA PRO A 267 -22.00 -40.88 -23.05
C PRO A 267 -22.58 -42.26 -22.65
N SER A 268 -21.89 -43.03 -21.80
CA SER A 268 -22.55 -44.11 -21.03
C SER A 268 -21.84 -44.37 -19.71
N ALA A 269 -22.57 -44.14 -18.62
CA ALA A 269 -22.24 -44.55 -17.26
C ALA A 269 -22.73 -45.98 -16.99
N SER A 270 -22.02 -46.73 -16.15
CA SER A 270 -22.52 -47.79 -15.24
C SER A 270 -21.29 -48.55 -14.70
N SER A 271 -20.91 -48.35 -13.45
CA SER A 271 -21.40 -48.99 -12.22
C SER A 271 -20.72 -50.33 -11.87
N ALA A 272 -20.17 -50.32 -10.66
CA ALA A 272 -20.24 -51.34 -9.63
C ALA A 272 -19.32 -52.59 -9.66
N ALA A 273 -18.80 -52.82 -8.45
CA ALA A 273 -18.62 -54.10 -7.76
C ALA A 273 -17.22 -54.75 -7.74
N SER A 274 -16.51 -54.33 -6.69
CA SER A 274 -15.57 -55.07 -5.81
C SER A 274 -15.68 -56.61 -5.77
N SER A 275 -14.54 -57.29 -5.93
CA SER A 275 -14.11 -58.52 -5.22
C SER A 275 -12.64 -58.81 -5.63
N LYS A 276 -11.72 -59.44 -4.90
CA LYS A 276 -11.53 -59.83 -3.50
C LYS A 276 -10.06 -60.34 -3.42
N LEU A 277 -9.31 -59.80 -2.45
CA LEU A 277 -8.21 -60.38 -1.67
C LEU A 277 -7.53 -61.69 -2.17
N THR A 278 -6.19 -61.68 -2.34
CA THR A 278 -5.19 -62.23 -1.40
C THR A 278 -3.82 -62.42 -2.07
N HIS A 279 -2.76 -61.85 -1.47
CA HIS A 279 -1.47 -62.53 -1.29
C HIS A 279 -0.66 -61.79 -0.21
N ALA A 280 -0.53 -62.41 0.96
CA ALA A 280 0.60 -62.27 1.87
C ALA A 280 1.64 -63.34 1.45
N ALA A 281 2.94 -63.26 1.70
CA ALA A 281 3.78 -62.45 2.59
C ALA A 281 5.20 -62.40 1.97
N ASP A 282 6.02 -61.41 2.30
CA ASP A 282 7.13 -61.58 3.25
C ASP A 282 8.10 -60.38 3.25
N GLY A 283 8.54 -60.03 4.47
CA GLY A 283 9.92 -59.61 4.72
C GLY A 283 10.27 -58.12 4.60
N SER A 284 10.46 -57.49 5.76
CA SER A 284 11.42 -56.41 6.02
C SER A 284 11.01 -54.95 5.73
N SER A 285 10.41 -54.32 6.73
CA SER A 285 10.84 -52.98 7.19
C SER A 285 10.23 -52.70 8.57
N ALA A 286 10.99 -52.99 9.62
CA ALA A 286 10.67 -52.51 10.95
C ALA A 286 11.30 -51.12 11.13
N ARG A 287 10.43 -50.13 11.37
CA ARG A 287 10.67 -48.79 11.93
C ARG A 287 11.43 -47.77 11.09
N ALA A 288 10.68 -47.15 10.19
CA ALA A 288 10.84 -45.74 9.83
C ALA A 288 9.45 -45.10 9.70
N SER A 289 8.73 -44.88 10.80
CA SER A 289 7.41 -44.22 10.73
C SER A 289 6.90 -43.57 12.03
N ASP A 290 7.76 -43.30 13.03
CA ASP A 290 7.33 -42.58 14.24
C ASP A 290 7.69 -41.09 14.22
N ALA A 291 8.26 -40.57 13.11
CA ALA A 291 8.42 -39.13 12.93
C ALA A 291 7.05 -38.52 12.58
N PRO A 292 6.57 -37.51 13.32
CA PRO A 292 5.35 -36.80 12.97
C PRO A 292 5.45 -36.30 11.53
N MET A 293 4.46 -36.60 10.69
CA MET A 293 4.40 -36.01 9.35
C MET A 293 4.37 -34.47 9.49
N PRO A 294 5.10 -33.74 8.63
CA PRO A 294 5.04 -32.29 8.65
C PRO A 294 3.59 -31.82 8.41
N PRO A 295 3.15 -30.73 9.07
CA PRO A 295 1.82 -30.18 8.88
C PRO A 295 1.63 -29.78 7.41
N THR A 296 0.44 -30.01 6.84
CA THR A 296 0.15 -29.58 5.46
C THR A 296 0.08 -28.06 5.37
N ALA A 297 0.39 -27.51 4.19
CA ALA A 297 0.24 -26.07 3.94
C ALA A 297 -1.18 -25.57 4.25
N GLU A 298 -2.20 -26.35 3.91
CA GLU A 298 -3.61 -26.04 4.20
C GLU A 298 -3.88 -25.96 5.71
N ALA A 299 -3.36 -26.90 6.51
CA ALA A 299 -3.52 -26.88 7.96
C ALA A 299 -2.86 -25.66 8.61
N ILE A 300 -1.68 -25.25 8.12
CA ILE A 300 -1.01 -24.02 8.55
C ILE A 300 -1.88 -22.81 8.22
N VAL A 301 -2.31 -22.70 6.95
CA VAL A 301 -3.12 -21.57 6.47
C VAL A 301 -4.45 -21.46 7.23
N ASP A 302 -5.14 -22.56 7.46
CA ASP A 302 -6.44 -22.55 8.15
C ASP A 302 -6.31 -22.12 9.62
N ALA A 303 -5.22 -22.51 10.30
CA ALA A 303 -4.96 -22.06 11.66
C ALA A 303 -4.76 -20.53 11.73
N TYR A 304 -4.03 -19.95 10.78
CA TYR A 304 -3.85 -18.49 10.71
C TYR A 304 -5.10 -17.77 10.22
N ARG A 305 -5.87 -18.37 9.31
CA ARG A 305 -7.15 -17.81 8.86
C ARG A 305 -8.12 -17.65 10.03
N ALA A 306 -8.23 -18.66 10.89
CA ALA A 306 -9.07 -18.58 12.09
C ALA A 306 -8.63 -17.45 13.04
N ASP A 307 -7.32 -17.28 13.26
CA ASP A 307 -6.79 -16.17 14.06
C ASP A 307 -7.09 -14.80 13.43
N MET A 308 -6.96 -14.67 12.11
CA MET A 308 -7.24 -13.44 11.36
C MET A 308 -8.73 -13.10 11.35
N GLU A 309 -9.62 -14.10 11.29
CA GLU A 309 -11.07 -13.92 11.40
C GLU A 309 -11.45 -13.43 12.81
N ALA A 310 -10.91 -14.04 13.85
CA ALA A 310 -11.10 -13.58 15.23
C ALA A 310 -10.60 -12.14 15.42
N LEU A 311 -9.46 -11.80 14.82
CA LEU A 311 -8.93 -10.44 14.83
C LEU A 311 -9.86 -9.45 14.13
N ARG A 312 -10.36 -9.79 12.93
CA ARG A 312 -11.32 -8.97 12.19
C ARG A 312 -12.55 -8.69 13.05
N ASP A 313 -13.16 -9.73 13.60
CA ASP A 313 -14.41 -9.61 14.35
C ASP A 313 -14.22 -8.76 15.62
N ALA A 314 -13.08 -8.90 16.30
CA ALA A 314 -12.73 -8.05 17.44
C ALA A 314 -12.56 -6.57 17.05
N CYS A 315 -11.83 -6.30 15.97
CA CYS A 315 -11.61 -4.95 15.46
C CYS A 315 -12.90 -4.27 14.99
N GLU A 316 -13.72 -4.97 14.20
CA GLU A 316 -15.02 -4.47 13.73
C GLU A 316 -15.97 -4.18 14.90
N GLY A 317 -16.07 -5.11 15.86
CA GLY A 317 -16.91 -4.93 17.04
C GLY A 317 -16.51 -3.69 17.85
N ARG A 318 -15.20 -3.47 18.03
CA ARG A 318 -14.68 -2.32 18.79
C ARG A 318 -14.89 -1.00 18.06
N LEU A 319 -14.74 -1.00 16.73
CA LEU A 319 -14.95 0.18 15.90
C LEU A 319 -16.43 0.57 15.84
N LEU A 320 -17.33 -0.42 15.75
CA LEU A 320 -18.78 -0.19 15.85
C LEU A 320 -19.16 0.39 17.22
N ALA A 321 -18.61 -0.15 18.31
CA ALA A 321 -18.86 0.35 19.65
C ALA A 321 -18.45 1.83 19.81
N LEU A 322 -17.30 2.22 19.26
CA LEU A 322 -16.87 3.63 19.23
C LEU A 322 -17.87 4.52 18.48
N ALA A 323 -18.36 4.07 17.33
CA ALA A 323 -19.34 4.81 16.53
C ALA A 323 -20.68 4.96 17.26
N GLU A 324 -21.15 3.90 17.93
CA GLU A 324 -22.37 3.93 18.73
C GLU A 324 -22.25 4.85 19.95
N GLN A 325 -21.10 4.82 20.63
CA GLN A 325 -20.81 5.72 21.74
C GLN A 325 -20.82 7.19 21.30
N ALA A 326 -20.16 7.51 20.18
CA ALA A 326 -20.13 8.86 19.61
C ALA A 326 -21.54 9.38 19.27
N TYR A 327 -22.36 8.53 18.64
CA TYR A 327 -23.73 8.88 18.31
C TYR A 327 -24.63 9.02 19.56
N GLY A 328 -24.45 8.14 20.55
CA GLY A 328 -25.14 8.21 21.83
C GLY A 328 -24.87 9.53 22.55
N GLU A 329 -23.60 9.95 22.61
CA GLU A 329 -23.20 11.23 23.20
C GLU A 329 -23.82 12.42 22.45
N TYR A 330 -23.80 12.39 21.12
CA TYR A 330 -24.43 13.43 20.28
C TYR A 330 -25.94 13.55 20.57
N ARG A 331 -26.65 12.43 20.57
CA ARG A 331 -28.10 12.38 20.83
C ARG A 331 -28.42 12.86 22.24
N ALA A 332 -27.67 12.42 23.25
CA ALA A 332 -27.88 12.83 24.64
C ALA A 332 -27.71 14.35 24.81
N ALA A 333 -26.70 14.95 24.15
CA ALA A 333 -26.51 16.40 24.15
C ALA A 333 -27.70 17.14 23.51
N LYS A 334 -28.19 16.66 22.36
CA LYS A 334 -29.37 17.23 21.68
C LYS A 334 -30.64 17.13 22.54
N ASN A 335 -30.89 15.98 23.16
CA ASN A 335 -32.04 15.77 24.04
C ASN A 335 -31.99 16.67 25.29
N ALA A 336 -30.79 17.01 25.77
CA ALA A 336 -30.58 17.93 26.88
C ALA A 336 -30.62 19.42 26.46
N GLY A 337 -30.98 19.73 25.21
CA GLY A 337 -31.01 21.11 24.69
C GLY A 337 -29.63 21.75 24.53
N ARG A 338 -28.55 20.97 24.59
CA ARG A 338 -27.17 21.47 24.44
C ARG A 338 -26.74 21.41 22.99
N SER A 339 -25.83 22.30 22.60
CA SER A 339 -25.11 22.21 21.33
C SER A 339 -23.81 21.44 21.55
N PRO A 340 -23.70 20.16 21.11
CA PRO A 340 -22.46 19.41 21.26
C PRO A 340 -21.33 20.03 20.43
N ASP A 341 -20.12 20.10 20.99
CA ASP A 341 -18.92 20.46 20.24
C ASP A 341 -18.53 19.29 19.33
N LEU A 342 -19.08 19.31 18.12
CA LEU A 342 -18.84 18.29 17.09
C LEU A 342 -17.36 18.20 16.72
N GLY A 343 -16.62 19.31 16.79
CA GLY A 343 -15.19 19.32 16.49
C GLY A 343 -14.38 18.56 17.54
N ALA A 344 -14.65 18.81 18.82
CA ALA A 344 -13.99 18.09 19.91
C ALA A 344 -14.36 16.61 19.92
N MET A 345 -15.63 16.27 19.70
CA MET A 345 -16.08 14.88 19.60
C MET A 345 -15.41 14.16 18.42
N ALA A 346 -15.43 14.76 17.23
CA ALA A 346 -14.82 14.18 16.04
C ALA A 346 -13.34 13.89 16.27
N ARG A 347 -12.59 14.83 16.87
CA ARG A 347 -11.17 14.60 17.23
C ARG A 347 -11.02 13.40 18.16
N ARG A 348 -11.71 13.38 19.32
CA ARG A 348 -11.57 12.31 20.32
C ARG A 348 -11.90 10.91 19.78
N TYR A 349 -12.98 10.76 19.01
CA TYR A 349 -13.35 9.45 18.46
C TYR A 349 -12.50 9.05 17.26
N SER A 350 -12.04 10.02 16.44
CA SER A 350 -11.08 9.73 15.37
C SER A 350 -9.74 9.27 15.94
N ASP A 351 -9.27 9.89 17.02
CA ASP A 351 -8.02 9.50 17.68
C ASP A 351 -8.13 8.08 18.27
N GLN A 352 -9.25 7.72 18.92
CA GLN A 352 -9.49 6.35 19.40
C GLN A 352 -9.60 5.33 18.25
N ALA A 353 -10.26 5.69 17.15
CA ALA A 353 -10.38 4.80 15.99
C ALA A 353 -9.02 4.57 15.32
N ARG A 354 -8.17 5.59 15.22
CA ARG A 354 -6.79 5.46 14.73
C ARG A 354 -5.97 4.53 15.63
N GLU A 355 -6.06 4.70 16.94
CA GLU A 355 -5.32 3.86 17.87
C GLU A 355 -5.75 2.39 17.78
N LEU A 356 -7.06 2.13 17.73
CA LEU A 356 -7.60 0.81 17.47
C LEU A 356 -7.07 0.22 16.15
N GLN A 357 -7.12 1.00 15.07
CA GLN A 357 -6.64 0.55 13.75
C GLN A 357 -5.15 0.19 13.79
N LYS A 358 -4.31 0.98 14.46
CA LYS A 358 -2.88 0.66 14.64
C LYS A 358 -2.68 -0.68 15.32
N VAL A 359 -3.42 -0.96 16.39
CA VAL A 359 -3.34 -2.23 17.11
C VAL A 359 -3.79 -3.40 16.24
N CYS A 360 -4.88 -3.22 15.49
CA CYS A 360 -5.37 -4.20 14.53
C CYS A 360 -4.34 -4.49 13.43
N ASP A 361 -3.79 -3.45 12.81
CA ASP A 361 -2.77 -3.55 11.76
C ASP A 361 -1.53 -4.27 12.29
N ALA A 362 -1.02 -3.86 13.46
CA ALA A 362 0.17 -4.47 14.05
C ALA A 362 -0.04 -5.95 14.38
N THR A 363 -1.21 -6.30 14.89
CA THR A 363 -1.56 -7.69 15.23
C THR A 363 -1.73 -8.54 13.97
N PHE A 364 -2.38 -8.02 12.93
CA PHE A 364 -2.54 -8.70 11.65
C PHE A 364 -1.18 -8.99 11.01
N TYR A 365 -0.31 -7.99 10.88
CA TYR A 365 1.00 -8.18 10.26
C TYR A 365 1.90 -9.11 11.08
N ARG A 366 1.76 -9.17 12.41
CA ARG A 366 2.44 -10.19 13.23
C ARG A 366 1.99 -11.60 12.87
N LEU A 367 0.69 -11.84 12.76
CA LEU A 367 0.13 -13.13 12.33
C LEU A 367 0.59 -13.49 10.92
N LEU A 368 0.56 -12.51 10.01
CA LEU A 368 1.01 -12.69 8.62
C LEU A 368 2.47 -13.15 8.54
N ARG A 369 3.37 -12.51 9.30
CA ARG A 369 4.77 -12.92 9.37
C ARG A 369 4.98 -14.28 10.04
N GLN A 370 4.16 -14.63 11.03
CA GLN A 370 4.22 -15.96 11.64
C GLN A 370 3.82 -17.04 10.61
N MET A 371 2.74 -16.80 9.85
CA MET A 371 2.33 -17.67 8.75
C MET A 371 3.40 -17.79 7.67
N GLU A 372 4.01 -16.68 7.25
CA GLU A 372 5.12 -16.68 6.28
C GLU A 372 6.28 -17.55 6.76
N ARG A 373 6.73 -17.38 8.01
CA ARG A 373 7.81 -18.20 8.60
C ARG A 373 7.45 -19.68 8.66
N ASP A 374 6.23 -20.02 9.03
CA ASP A 374 5.81 -21.42 9.14
C ASP A 374 5.66 -22.09 7.77
N LEU A 375 5.16 -21.39 6.76
CA LEU A 375 5.10 -21.91 5.39
C LEU A 375 6.50 -22.07 4.78
N ASP A 376 7.36 -21.07 4.94
CA ASP A 376 8.73 -21.05 4.42
C ASP A 376 9.59 -22.15 5.04
N ARG A 377 9.43 -22.40 6.35
CA ARG A 377 10.11 -23.49 7.07
C ARG A 377 9.96 -24.85 6.39
N TYR A 378 8.79 -25.13 5.82
CA TYR A 378 8.47 -26.38 5.14
C TYR A 378 8.57 -26.28 3.60
N GLY A 379 9.05 -25.16 3.06
CA GLY A 379 9.23 -24.95 1.62
C GLY A 379 7.92 -24.80 0.85
N TYR A 380 6.84 -24.36 1.51
CA TYR A 380 5.53 -24.15 0.87
C TYR A 380 5.45 -22.80 0.15
N ALA A 381 4.58 -22.74 -0.85
CA ALA A 381 4.31 -21.50 -1.58
C ALA A 381 3.68 -20.43 -0.66
N LEU A 382 4.06 -19.17 -0.87
CA LEU A 382 3.61 -18.03 -0.06
C LEU A 382 2.37 -17.31 -0.63
N ASP A 383 1.76 -17.82 -1.70
CA ASP A 383 0.52 -17.28 -2.27
C ASP A 383 -0.59 -17.04 -1.22
N PRO A 384 -0.81 -17.95 -0.23
CA PRO A 384 -1.80 -17.73 0.82
C PRO A 384 -1.51 -16.50 1.70
N VAL A 385 -0.23 -16.18 1.93
CA VAL A 385 0.19 -14.98 2.67
C VAL A 385 -0.24 -13.73 1.92
N TRP A 386 -0.02 -13.72 0.61
CA TRP A 386 -0.36 -12.55 -0.22
C TRP A 386 -1.85 -12.33 -0.31
N GLU A 387 -2.64 -13.40 -0.46
CA GLU A 387 -4.09 -13.30 -0.53
C GLU A 387 -4.69 -12.87 0.83
N ALA A 388 -4.12 -13.33 1.94
CA ALA A 388 -4.53 -12.89 3.28
C ALA A 388 -4.32 -11.38 3.47
N GLU A 389 -3.14 -10.84 3.11
CA GLU A 389 -2.89 -9.40 3.22
C GLU A 389 -3.83 -8.58 2.32
N LYS A 390 -4.00 -9.01 1.08
CA LYS A 390 -4.91 -8.32 0.15
C LYS A 390 -6.35 -8.29 0.68
N THR A 391 -6.82 -9.42 1.21
CA THR A 391 -8.16 -9.52 1.81
C THR A 391 -8.31 -8.58 2.99
N TYR A 392 -7.28 -8.48 3.84
CA TYR A 392 -7.27 -7.59 4.99
C TYR A 392 -7.34 -6.10 4.59
N GLU A 393 -6.54 -5.68 3.60
CA GLU A 393 -6.59 -4.29 3.11
C GLU A 393 -7.92 -3.94 2.43
N GLN A 394 -8.52 -4.88 1.69
CA GLN A 394 -9.86 -4.70 1.12
C GLN A 394 -10.94 -4.60 2.20
N MET A 395 -10.83 -5.40 3.27
CA MET A 395 -11.74 -5.32 4.41
C MET A 395 -11.65 -3.93 5.07
N LYS A 396 -10.44 -3.42 5.34
CA LYS A 396 -10.26 -2.08 5.92
C LYS A 396 -10.93 -0.99 5.09
N ALA A 397 -10.81 -1.07 3.77
CA ALA A 397 -11.46 -0.13 2.86
C ALA A 397 -13.00 -0.22 2.93
N ARG A 398 -13.56 -1.43 2.93
CA ARG A 398 -15.02 -1.65 3.00
C ARG A 398 -15.62 -1.23 4.34
N GLU A 399 -14.94 -1.52 5.44
CA GLU A 399 -15.44 -1.19 6.78
C GLU A 399 -15.52 0.33 6.99
N LYS A 400 -14.53 1.08 6.47
CA LYS A 400 -14.59 2.54 6.41
C LYS A 400 -15.87 3.03 5.70
N ASP A 401 -16.17 2.49 4.52
CA ASP A 401 -17.35 2.88 3.74
C ASP A 401 -18.65 2.53 4.48
N ARG A 402 -18.70 1.35 5.12
CA ARG A 402 -19.83 0.91 5.95
C ARG A 402 -20.08 1.85 7.13
N LEU A 403 -19.02 2.27 7.83
CA LEU A 403 -19.13 3.19 8.97
C LEU A 403 -19.58 4.59 8.54
N LEU A 404 -19.04 5.09 7.43
CA LEU A 404 -19.50 6.35 6.84
C LEU A 404 -20.99 6.29 6.50
N ALA A 405 -21.44 5.21 5.85
CA ALA A 405 -22.86 5.00 5.55
C ALA A 405 -23.70 4.91 6.83
N LYS A 406 -23.21 4.22 7.86
CA LYS A 406 -23.90 4.10 9.16
C LYS A 406 -24.05 5.47 9.82
N VAL A 407 -22.98 6.24 9.94
CA VAL A 407 -23.01 7.60 10.53
C VAL A 407 -23.96 8.51 9.75
N GLN A 408 -23.90 8.49 8.41
CA GLN A 408 -24.85 9.25 7.58
C GLN A 408 -26.29 8.83 7.82
N SER A 409 -26.58 7.53 7.99
CA SER A 409 -27.93 7.05 8.29
C SER A 409 -28.42 7.50 9.67
N LEU A 410 -27.52 7.61 10.63
CA LEU A 410 -27.80 8.05 11.99
C LEU A 410 -28.07 9.56 12.09
N LEU A 411 -27.48 10.37 11.19
CA LEU A 411 -27.71 11.81 11.10
C LEU A 411 -29.03 12.20 10.42
N ARG A 412 -29.63 11.28 9.63
CA ARG A 412 -30.92 11.51 8.96
C ARG A 412 -32.14 11.18 9.85
N LYS A 413 -31.92 10.54 10.99
CA LYS A 413 -32.93 10.20 12.00
C LYS A 413 -32.82 11.14 13.18
#